data_AF-A0A7X9JV18-F1
#
_entry.id   AF-A0A7X9JV18-F1
#
_cell.length_a   1.000
_cell.length_b   1.000
_cell.length_c   1.000
_cell.angle_alpha   90.00
_cell.angle_beta   90.00
_cell.angle_gamma   90.00
#
_symmetry.space_group_name_H-M   'P 1'
#
loop_
_entity.id
_entity.type
_entity.pdbx_description
1 polymer ?
#
loop_
_entity_poly.entity_id
_entity_poly.type
_entity_poly.pdbx_seq_one_letter_code
_entity_poly.pdbx_strand_id
1 'polypeptide(L)' 'DGSHAYESVLKDYQIWSKHLMPGGYLVFHDIFPDPEKGGQAPYRVYQLAVASRQYEELPLFVSLGILKRKK' A
#
# COMPACT_ATOMS: atom_id res chain seq x y z
N ASP A 1 7.81 -2.65 -1.23
CA ASP A 1 9.12 -3.01 -0.68
C ASP A 1 10.18 -2.67 -1.73
N GLY A 2 10.45 -1.39 -1.86
CA GLY A 2 11.26 -0.81 -2.93
C GLY A 2 11.93 0.43 -2.38
N SER A 3 11.77 1.57 -3.05
CA SER A 3 12.19 2.87 -2.49
C SER A 3 11.19 3.38 -1.43
N HIS A 4 11.68 4.21 -0.51
CA HIS A 4 10.87 4.94 0.49
C HIS A 4 10.75 6.43 0.18
N ALA A 5 11.10 6.85 -1.04
CA ALA A 5 10.76 8.18 -1.54
C ALA A 5 9.31 8.17 -2.07
N TYR A 6 8.50 9.16 -1.69
CA TYR A 6 7.07 9.21 -2.02
C TYR A 6 6.79 9.04 -3.53
N GLU A 7 7.52 9.76 -4.39
CA GLU A 7 7.36 9.66 -5.84
C GLU A 7 7.65 8.26 -6.39
N SER A 8 8.65 7.57 -5.82
CA SER A 8 8.96 6.20 -6.22
C SER A 8 7.86 5.23 -5.80
N VAL A 9 7.41 5.30 -4.53
CA VAL A 9 6.32 4.44 -4.03
C VAL A 9 5.04 4.65 -4.83
N LEU A 10 4.70 5.91 -5.14
CA LEU A 10 3.51 6.26 -5.92
C LEU A 10 3.61 5.68 -7.33
N LYS A 11 4.78 5.82 -7.98
CA LYS A 11 5.02 5.30 -9.33
C LYS A 11 4.96 3.78 -9.35
N ASP A 12 5.57 3.11 -8.37
CA ASP A 12 5.51 1.65 -8.24
C ASP A 12 4.05 1.18 -8.09
N TYR A 13 3.30 1.81 -7.20
CA TYR A 13 1.88 1.51 -7.03
C TYR A 13 1.10 1.70 -8.35
N GLN A 14 1.25 2.82 -9.03
CA GLN A 14 0.51 3.12 -10.28
C GLN A 14 0.86 2.17 -11.42
N ILE A 15 2.14 1.79 -11.55
CA ILE A 15 2.60 0.90 -12.62
C ILE A 15 2.13 -0.54 -12.35
N TRP A 16 2.27 -1.03 -11.12
CA TRP A 16 2.09 -2.45 -10.84
C TRP A 16 0.67 -2.83 -10.43
N SER A 17 -0.06 -1.96 -9.72
CA SER A 17 -1.38 -2.29 -9.15
C SER A 17 -2.42 -2.70 -10.20
N LYS A 18 -2.35 -2.15 -11.42
CA LYS A 18 -3.26 -2.46 -12.54
C LYS A 18 -3.13 -3.90 -13.06
N HIS A 19 -2.01 -4.55 -12.78
CA HIS A 19 -1.77 -5.94 -13.18
C HIS A 19 -2.32 -6.95 -12.17
N LEU A 20 -2.81 -6.48 -11.01
CA LEU A 20 -3.34 -7.34 -9.98
C LEU A 20 -4.73 -7.86 -10.34
N MET A 21 -4.86 -9.18 -10.41
CA MET A 21 -6.13 -9.84 -10.70
C MET A 21 -7.15 -9.68 -9.56
N PRO A 22 -8.47 -9.73 -9.87
CA PRO A 22 -9.52 -9.86 -8.87
C PRO A 22 -9.23 -10.93 -7.80
N GLY A 23 -9.39 -10.57 -6.53
CA GLY A 23 -9.08 -11.44 -5.39
C GLY A 23 -7.59 -11.56 -5.05
N GLY A 24 -6.69 -11.01 -5.85
CA GLY A 24 -5.25 -10.93 -5.55
C GLY A 24 -4.92 -9.93 -4.44
N TYR A 25 -3.67 -9.95 -3.96
CA TYR A 25 -3.21 -9.10 -2.86
C TYR A 25 -2.20 -8.05 -3.32
N LEU A 26 -2.45 -6.81 -2.94
CA LEU A 26 -1.48 -5.72 -2.98
C LEU A 26 -0.96 -5.50 -1.57
N VAL A 27 0.34 -5.68 -1.38
CA VAL A 27 0.97 -5.64 -0.06
C VAL A 27 1.99 -4.52 -0.01
N PHE A 28 1.92 -3.70 1.05
CA PHE A 28 2.88 -2.66 1.35
C PHE A 28 3.69 -3.05 2.58
N HIS A 29 5.00 -2.82 2.53
CA HIS A 29 5.91 -2.96 3.66
C HIS A 29 6.23 -1.57 4.24
N ASP A 30 6.68 -1.54 5.50
CA ASP A 30 7.03 -0.31 6.23
C ASP A 30 5.89 0.70 6.37
N ILE A 31 4.70 0.19 6.66
CA ILE A 31 3.53 1.00 7.00
C ILE A 31 3.59 1.39 8.48
N PHE A 32 3.85 2.67 8.73
CA PHE A 32 3.83 3.27 10.06
C PHE A 32 2.83 4.43 10.09
N PRO A 33 1.64 4.26 10.72
CA PRO A 33 0.67 5.35 10.86
C PRO A 33 1.19 6.52 11.72
N ASP A 34 2.09 6.21 12.64
CA ASP A 34 2.75 7.16 13.53
C ASP A 34 4.10 7.59 12.89
N PRO A 35 4.30 8.88 12.57
CA PRO A 35 5.53 9.38 11.94
C PRO A 35 6.77 9.21 12.81
N GLU A 36 6.64 9.11 14.13
CA GLU A 36 7.78 8.89 15.03
C GLU A 36 8.33 7.45 14.94
N LYS A 37 7.55 6.52 14.37
CA LYS A 37 7.93 5.10 14.24
C LYS A 37 8.55 4.75 12.89
N GLY A 38 8.43 5.63 11.89
CA GLY A 38 9.02 5.38 10.58
C GLY A 38 8.59 6.35 9.48
N GLY A 39 9.26 6.21 8.33
CA GLY A 39 9.01 7.01 7.14
C GLY A 39 7.56 6.90 6.65
N GLN A 40 7.03 8.00 6.12
CA GLN A 40 5.60 8.12 5.81
C GLN A 40 5.24 7.84 4.35
N ALA A 41 6.21 7.65 3.47
CA ALA A 41 5.94 7.47 2.04
C ALA A 41 5.12 6.21 1.72
N PRO A 42 5.47 5.00 2.21
CA PRO A 42 4.62 3.82 2.05
C PRO A 42 3.23 4.01 2.62
N TYR A 43 3.12 4.58 3.83
CA TYR A 43 1.83 4.80 4.49
C TYR A 43 0.91 5.73 3.70
N ARG A 44 1.43 6.84 3.18
CA ARG A 44 0.63 7.78 2.38
C ARG A 44 0.10 7.15 1.08
N VAL A 45 0.92 6.36 0.38
CA VAL A 45 0.46 5.69 -0.86
C VAL A 45 -0.50 4.54 -0.55
N TYR A 46 -0.28 3.82 0.55
CA TYR A 46 -1.24 2.83 1.06
C TYR A 46 -2.61 3.47 1.33
N GLN A 47 -2.65 4.64 1.97
CA GLN A 47 -3.90 5.37 2.20
C GLN A 47 -4.59 5.77 0.88
N LEU A 48 -3.85 6.15 -0.16
CA LEU A 48 -4.42 6.38 -1.49
C LEU A 48 -5.03 5.11 -2.09
N ALA A 49 -4.37 3.97 -1.93
CA ALA A 49 -4.88 2.68 -2.39
C ALA A 49 -6.17 2.30 -1.64
N VAL A 50 -6.23 2.47 -0.32
CA VAL A 50 -7.45 2.28 0.49
C VAL A 50 -8.57 3.22 0.01
N ALA A 51 -8.27 4.51 -0.15
CA ALA A 51 -9.22 5.54 -0.57
C ALA A 51 -9.79 5.30 -1.98
N SER A 52 -9.08 4.57 -2.84
CA SER A 52 -9.57 4.19 -4.17
C SER A 52 -10.83 3.31 -4.14
N ARG A 53 -11.10 2.67 -2.99
CA ARG A 53 -12.19 1.69 -2.79
C ARG A 53 -12.12 0.46 -3.69
N GLN A 54 -11.03 0.26 -4.43
CA GLN A 54 -10.80 -0.93 -5.28
C GLN A 54 -10.35 -2.16 -4.48
N TYR A 55 -10.05 -1.96 -3.19
CA TYR A 55 -9.52 -2.98 -2.30
C TYR A 55 -10.38 -3.12 -1.04
N GLU A 56 -10.40 -4.34 -0.50
CA GLU A 56 -10.74 -4.64 0.87
C GLU A 56 -9.46 -4.51 1.72
N GLU A 57 -9.51 -3.66 2.75
CA GLU A 57 -8.41 -3.49 3.70
C GLU A 57 -8.46 -4.59 4.74
N LEU A 58 -7.37 -5.35 4.87
CA LEU A 58 -7.21 -6.40 5.88
C LEU A 58 -6.42 -5.87 7.09
N PRO A 59 -6.49 -6.54 8.25
CA PRO A 59 -5.75 -6.11 9.43
C PRO A 59 -4.25 -5.92 9.16
N LEU A 60 -3.71 -4.79 9.62
CA LEU A 60 -2.28 -4.52 9.60
C LEU A 60 -1.54 -5.56 10.44
N PHE A 61 -0.46 -6.13 9.91
CA PHE A 61 0.40 -7.06 10.64
C PHE A 61 1.79 -6.47 10.82
N VAL A 62 2.09 -5.98 12.03
CA VAL A 62 3.32 -5.23 12.33
C VAL A 62 3.39 -3.99 11.42
N SER A 63 4.26 -3.96 10.40
CA SER A 63 4.36 -2.88 9.41
C SER A 63 3.83 -3.28 8.03
N LEU A 64 3.18 -4.45 7.92
CA LEU A 64 2.67 -4.99 6.67
C LEU A 64 1.20 -4.57 6.45
N GLY A 65 0.98 -3.68 5.49
CA GLY A 65 -0.35 -3.28 5.01
C GLY A 65 -0.84 -4.22 3.91
N ILE A 66 -1.99 -4.84 4.11
CA ILE A 66 -2.51 -5.88 3.22
C ILE A 66 -3.84 -5.42 2.62
N LEU A 67 -3.88 -5.31 1.29
CA LEU A 67 -5.07 -4.93 0.53
C LEU A 67 -5.46 -6.06 -0.43
N LYS A 68 -6.69 -6.56 -0.33
CA LYS A 68 -7.22 -7.57 -1.24
C LYS A 68 -8.03 -6.91 -2.36
N ARG A 69 -7.67 -7.18 -3.62
CA ARG A 69 -8.37 -6.63 -4.79
C ARG A 69 -9.81 -7.14 -4.80
N LYS A 70 -10.78 -6.21 -4.88
CA LYS A 70 -12.19 -6.58 -5.03
C LYS A 70 -12.43 -7.26 -6.38
N LYS A 71 -13.54 -8.00 -6.46
CA LYS A 71 -13.98 -8.59 -7.73
C LYS A 71 -14.38 -7.52 -8.74
#